data_AF-G4TEP8-F1
#
_entry.id   AF-G4TEP8-F1
#
_cell.length_a   1.000
_cell.length_b   1.000
_cell.length_c   1.000
_cell.angle_alpha   90.00
_cell.angle_beta   90.00
_cell.angle_gamma   90.00
#
_symmetry.space_group_name_H-M   'P 1'
#
loop_
_entity.id
_entity.type
_entity.pdbx_description
1 polymer ?
#
loop_
_entity_poly.entity_id
_entity_poly.type
_entity_poly.pdbx_seq_one_letter_code
_entity_poly.pdbx_strand_id
1 'polypeptide(L)'
;MAGFNIIDELVKQVLPLRASVYLAGASLALVVYDWFLTFEEEISLILPTPWTTVKTLYYLIRCTTPAGLIIANYHLTGYRGPLTDAFCRSWIWLIFWFQLIIVMSSSYLMLRRLCPLYGNRREITISLHAAFAITYAVVIGLSIFGANEISIGLCSTLQMEKGKLSGAAIFVGPLAFESIVFAMTAWKAFVSVRGNKSIYSSPLHQIFFRDGLIHYIGIMFVRLLNIFIFYRMPVSYMYIGLL
;
A
#
# COMPACT_ATOMS: atom_id res chain seq x y z
N MET A 1 0.15 -34.50 -28.36
CA MET A 1 -0.72 -33.33 -28.12
C MET A 1 -0.89 -32.99 -26.64
N ALA A 2 -0.94 -33.94 -25.69
CA ALA A 2 -1.00 -33.64 -24.25
C ALA A 2 0.27 -32.94 -23.69
N GLY A 3 1.47 -33.27 -24.20
CA GLY A 3 2.72 -32.66 -23.73
C GLY A 3 2.90 -31.18 -24.08
N PHE A 4 2.30 -30.70 -25.18
CA PHE A 4 2.39 -29.28 -25.58
C PHE A 4 1.55 -28.39 -24.64
N ASN A 5 0.36 -28.87 -24.25
CA ASN A 5 -0.49 -28.18 -23.29
C ASN A 5 0.16 -28.06 -21.91
N ILE A 6 0.89 -29.09 -21.46
CA ILE A 6 1.60 -29.08 -20.17
C ILE A 6 2.76 -28.08 -20.18
N ILE A 7 3.50 -27.98 -21.28
CA ILE A 7 4.60 -27.01 -21.41
C ILE A 7 4.06 -25.58 -21.45
N ASP A 8 2.99 -25.32 -22.21
CA ASP A 8 2.35 -24.00 -22.25
C ASP A 8 1.76 -23.60 -20.88
N GLU A 9 1.22 -24.56 -20.13
CA GLU A 9 0.68 -24.32 -18.79
C GLU A 9 1.79 -24.08 -17.76
N LEU A 10 2.92 -24.79 -17.87
CA LEU A 10 4.13 -24.52 -17.08
C LEU A 10 4.74 -23.16 -17.40
N VAL A 11 4.86 -22.78 -18.68
CA VAL A 11 5.39 -21.47 -19.09
C VAL A 11 4.50 -20.32 -18.56
N LYS A 12 3.18 -20.48 -18.60
CA LYS A 12 2.22 -19.52 -18.03
C LYS A 12 2.32 -19.34 -16.52
N GLN A 13 2.84 -20.33 -15.79
CA GLN A 13 3.02 -20.26 -14.34
C GLN A 13 4.44 -19.80 -13.93
N VAL A 14 5.47 -20.22 -14.66
CA VAL A 14 6.87 -19.91 -14.31
C VAL A 14 7.25 -18.46 -14.66
N LEU A 15 6.71 -17.91 -15.74
CA LEU A 15 6.97 -16.53 -16.15
C LEU A 15 6.55 -15.48 -15.10
N PRO A 16 5.30 -15.48 -14.58
CA PRO A 16 4.89 -14.54 -13.53
C PRO A 16 5.66 -14.74 -12.23
N LEU A 17 6.01 -15.98 -11.89
CA LEU A 17 6.79 -16.26 -10.69
C LEU A 17 8.19 -15.64 -10.78
N ARG A 18 8.89 -15.83 -11.90
CA ARG A 18 10.21 -15.21 -12.13
C ARG A 18 10.12 -13.68 -12.15
N ALA A 19 9.11 -13.12 -12.79
CA ALA A 19 8.87 -11.68 -12.77
C ALA A 19 8.67 -11.16 -11.34
N SER A 20 7.90 -11.89 -10.52
CA SER A 20 7.69 -11.56 -9.10
C SER A 20 8.99 -11.58 -8.30
N VAL A 21 9.86 -12.57 -8.52
CA VAL A 21 11.18 -12.66 -7.85
C VAL A 21 12.07 -11.47 -8.21
N TYR A 22 12.18 -11.13 -9.51
CA TYR A 22 13.01 -10.00 -9.94
C TYR A 22 12.45 -8.66 -9.43
N LEU A 23 11.13 -8.49 -9.47
CA LEU A 23 10.48 -7.28 -8.94
C LEU A 23 10.64 -7.17 -7.42
N ALA A 24 10.53 -8.28 -6.68
CA ALA A 24 10.76 -8.31 -5.24
C ALA A 24 12.20 -7.93 -4.87
N GLY A 25 13.17 -8.43 -5.63
CA GLY A 25 14.58 -8.11 -5.42
C GLY A 25 14.88 -6.65 -5.75
N ALA A 26 14.32 -6.14 -6.86
CA ALA A 26 14.46 -4.74 -7.26
C ALA A 26 13.79 -3.79 -6.25
N SER A 27 12.59 -4.12 -5.75
CA SER A 27 11.89 -3.29 -4.76
C SER A 27 12.65 -3.25 -3.43
N LEU A 28 13.20 -4.39 -2.98
CA LEU A 28 14.06 -4.43 -1.80
C LEU A 28 15.31 -3.58 -1.96
N ALA A 29 15.99 -3.68 -3.11
CA ALA A 29 17.18 -2.86 -3.39
C ALA A 29 16.86 -1.36 -3.40
N LEU A 30 15.75 -0.96 -4.02
CA LEU A 30 15.30 0.43 -4.05
C LEU A 30 14.94 0.96 -2.65
N VAL A 31 14.24 0.18 -1.83
CA VAL A 31 13.88 0.60 -0.47
C VAL A 31 15.10 0.72 0.43
N VAL A 32 16.06 -0.20 0.32
CA VAL A 32 17.33 -0.11 1.05
C VAL A 32 18.15 1.09 0.59
N TYR A 33 18.16 1.38 -0.71
CA TYR A 33 18.83 2.56 -1.25
C TYR A 33 18.20 3.87 -0.76
N ASP A 34 16.87 3.98 -0.79
CA ASP A 34 16.11 5.11 -0.25
C ASP A 34 16.39 5.31 1.25
N TRP A 35 16.48 4.21 1.99
CA TRP A 35 16.86 4.20 3.40
C TRP A 35 18.20 4.90 3.67
N PHE A 36 19.24 4.55 2.92
CA PHE A 36 20.55 5.18 3.06
C PHE A 36 20.54 6.64 2.63
N LEU A 37 19.83 6.96 1.54
CA LEU A 37 19.80 8.32 0.99
C LEU A 37 19.20 9.33 1.97
N THR A 38 18.11 8.97 2.66
CA THR A 38 17.42 9.88 3.58
C THR A 38 17.93 9.80 5.03
N PHE A 39 18.96 9.00 5.30
CA PHE A 39 19.45 8.76 6.67
C PHE A 39 20.04 10.03 7.32
N GLU A 40 20.77 10.83 6.56
CA GLU A 40 21.37 12.08 7.05
C GLU A 40 20.29 13.11 7.41
N GLU A 41 19.29 13.26 6.54
CA GLU A 41 18.12 14.11 6.77
C GLU A 41 17.31 13.64 7.98
N GLU A 42 17.18 12.32 8.17
CA GLU A 42 16.45 11.74 9.30
C GLU A 42 17.10 12.07 10.65
N ILE A 43 18.43 11.96 10.74
CA ILE A 43 19.19 12.29 11.95
C ILE A 43 19.09 13.78 12.27
N SER A 44 19.20 14.64 11.24
CA SER A 44 19.23 16.09 11.44
C SER A 44 17.86 16.71 11.65
N LEU A 45 16.81 16.21 10.99
CA LEU A 45 15.48 16.82 10.97
C LEU A 45 14.45 16.05 11.81
N ILE A 46 14.43 14.73 11.77
CA ILE A 46 13.36 13.92 12.39
C ILE A 46 13.73 13.52 13.81
N LEU A 47 14.97 13.08 14.04
CA LEU A 47 15.43 12.61 15.35
C LEU A 47 15.26 13.66 16.49
N PRO A 48 15.62 14.94 16.32
CA PRO A 48 15.50 15.94 17.40
C PRO A 48 14.06 16.37 17.69
N THR A 49 13.11 16.10 16.79
CA THR A 49 11.72 16.51 17.01
C THR A 49 11.04 15.68 18.11
N PRO A 50 10.11 16.26 18.90
CA PRO A 50 9.36 15.50 19.89
C PRO A 50 8.52 14.39 19.24
N TRP A 51 8.17 13.36 20.00
CA TRP A 51 7.31 12.27 19.52
C TRP A 51 5.92 12.78 19.17
N THR A 52 5.66 12.90 17.87
CA THR A 52 4.35 13.25 17.31
C THR A 52 3.76 12.04 16.60
N THR A 53 2.43 12.05 16.40
CA THR A 53 1.75 11.01 15.60
C THR A 53 2.40 10.82 14.22
N VAL A 54 2.83 11.91 13.58
CA VAL A 54 3.49 11.85 12.26
C VAL A 54 4.84 11.14 12.37
N LYS A 55 5.63 11.42 13.41
CA LYS A 55 6.92 10.76 13.65
C LYS A 55 6.73 9.25 13.89
N THR A 56 5.74 8.85 14.68
CA THR A 56 5.45 7.42 14.91
C THR A 56 5.05 6.71 13.61
N LEU A 57 4.17 7.30 12.81
CA LEU A 57 3.74 6.73 11.53
C LEU A 57 4.90 6.63 10.54
N TYR A 58 5.77 7.64 10.50
CA TYR A 58 6.96 7.63 9.68
C TYR A 58 7.84 6.42 10.02
N TYR A 59 8.22 6.24 11.30
CA TYR A 59 9.05 5.10 11.71
C TYR A 59 8.35 3.75 11.50
N LEU A 60 7.02 3.69 11.69
CA LEU A 60 6.26 2.48 11.43
C LEU A 60 6.36 2.08 9.96
N ILE A 61 6.11 2.99 9.01
CA ILE A 61 6.23 2.69 7.58
C ILE A 61 7.69 2.39 7.24
N ARG A 62 8.62 3.19 7.74
CA ARG A 62 10.06 3.06 7.54
C ARG A 62 10.48 1.63 7.87
N CYS A 63 10.23 1.14 9.08
CA CYS A 63 10.65 -0.19 9.55
C CYS A 63 9.84 -1.34 8.96
N THR A 64 8.53 -1.17 8.81
CA THR A 64 7.63 -2.27 8.41
C THR A 64 7.79 -2.62 6.93
N THR A 65 8.08 -1.65 6.08
CA THR A 65 8.21 -1.84 4.62
C THR A 65 9.36 -2.78 4.24
N PRO A 66 10.63 -2.52 4.61
CA PRO A 66 11.73 -3.43 4.28
C PRO A 66 11.61 -4.75 5.03
N ALA A 67 11.10 -4.77 6.26
CA ALA A 67 10.83 -6.03 6.96
C ALA A 67 9.85 -6.90 6.15
N GLY A 68 8.73 -6.34 5.69
CA GLY A 68 7.78 -7.02 4.83
C GLY A 68 8.41 -7.53 3.52
N LEU A 69 9.22 -6.68 2.86
CA LEU A 69 9.90 -7.03 1.61
C LEU A 69 10.95 -8.13 1.78
N ILE A 70 11.75 -8.10 2.85
CA ILE A 70 12.75 -9.15 3.15
C ILE A 70 12.05 -10.49 3.33
N ILE A 71 10.99 -10.50 4.13
CA ILE A 71 10.22 -11.72 4.40
C ILE A 71 9.57 -12.20 3.08
N ALA A 72 8.94 -11.32 2.29
CA ALA A 72 8.37 -11.68 0.99
C ALA A 72 9.42 -12.25 0.01
N ASN A 73 10.61 -11.64 -0.06
CA ASN A 73 11.71 -12.12 -0.90
C ASN A 73 12.20 -13.51 -0.46
N TYR A 74 12.34 -13.76 0.84
CA TYR A 74 12.69 -15.08 1.38
C TYR A 74 11.68 -16.16 0.94
N HIS A 75 10.40 -15.80 0.84
CA HIS A 75 9.36 -16.70 0.37
C HIS A 75 9.37 -16.96 -1.14
N LEU A 76 9.73 -15.97 -1.96
CA LEU A 76 9.69 -16.07 -3.42
C LEU A 76 10.95 -16.72 -4.02
N THR A 77 12.11 -16.58 -3.37
CA THR A 77 13.42 -17.00 -3.90
C THR A 77 13.72 -18.49 -3.74
N GLY A 78 12.84 -19.26 -3.12
CA GLY A 78 13.00 -20.72 -3.00
C GLY A 78 14.04 -21.17 -1.96
N TYR A 79 14.61 -20.26 -1.16
CA TYR A 79 15.49 -20.60 -0.03
C TYR A 79 14.77 -21.29 1.15
N ARG A 80 13.47 -21.52 1.01
CA ARG A 80 12.58 -22.07 2.02
C ARG A 80 12.45 -23.60 1.88
N GLY A 81 12.33 -24.31 3.01
CA GLY A 81 11.94 -25.73 3.08
C GLY A 81 10.46 -26.01 2.72
N PRO A 82 10.07 -27.30 2.61
CA PRO A 82 8.73 -27.71 2.14
C PRO A 82 7.59 -27.06 2.93
N LEU A 83 6.51 -26.67 2.21
CA LEU A 83 5.37 -25.98 2.80
C LEU A 83 4.46 -26.94 3.56
N THR A 84 4.27 -26.67 4.86
CA THR A 84 3.16 -27.23 5.64
C THR A 84 1.91 -26.34 5.47
N ASP A 85 0.72 -26.94 5.44
CA ASP A 85 -0.54 -26.22 5.27
C ASP A 85 -0.78 -25.18 6.39
N ALA A 86 -0.37 -25.51 7.61
CA ALA A 86 -0.44 -24.61 8.76
C ALA A 86 0.40 -23.34 8.54
N PHE A 87 1.61 -23.49 8.00
CA PHE A 87 2.46 -22.35 7.69
C PHE A 87 1.85 -21.49 6.59
N CYS A 88 1.30 -22.08 5.53
CA CYS A 88 0.68 -21.33 4.43
C CYS A 88 -0.48 -20.45 4.93
N ARG A 89 -1.31 -20.99 5.83
CA ARG A 89 -2.38 -20.23 6.47
C ARG A 89 -1.84 -19.04 7.25
N SER A 90 -0.85 -19.26 8.12
CA SER A 90 -0.23 -18.18 8.90
C SER A 90 0.43 -17.12 8.02
N TRP A 91 1.03 -17.53 6.91
CA TRP A 91 1.73 -16.67 5.96
C TRP A 91 0.81 -15.66 5.28
N ILE A 92 -0.35 -16.11 4.80
CA ILE A 92 -1.34 -15.25 4.14
C ILE A 92 -1.84 -14.18 5.10
N TRP A 93 -2.17 -14.56 6.34
CA TRP A 93 -2.61 -13.60 7.36
C TRP A 93 -1.51 -12.63 7.74
N LEU A 94 -0.26 -13.10 7.84
CA LEU A 94 0.89 -12.25 8.12
C LEU A 94 1.03 -11.17 7.04
N ILE A 95 1.15 -11.55 5.75
CA ILE A 95 1.25 -10.58 4.65
C ILE A 95 0.08 -9.62 4.68
N PHE A 96 -1.14 -10.13 4.85
CA PHE A 96 -2.34 -9.30 4.90
C PHE A 96 -2.26 -8.21 5.97
N TRP A 97 -1.89 -8.56 7.20
CA TRP A 97 -1.76 -7.58 8.29
C TRP A 97 -0.64 -6.58 8.05
N PHE A 98 0.52 -7.04 7.55
CA PHE A 98 1.63 -6.15 7.20
C PHE A 98 1.22 -5.13 6.12
N GLN A 99 0.58 -5.59 5.04
CA GLN A 99 0.08 -4.73 3.96
C GLN A 99 -0.97 -3.74 4.48
N LEU A 100 -1.92 -4.22 5.28
CA LEU A 100 -2.97 -3.38 5.84
C LEU A 100 -2.38 -2.26 6.72
N ILE A 101 -1.44 -2.59 7.60
CA ILE A 101 -0.79 -1.62 8.50
C ILE A 101 -0.04 -0.53 7.72
N ILE A 102 0.72 -0.91 6.68
CA ILE A 102 1.46 0.03 5.85
C ILE A 102 0.49 0.96 5.09
N VAL A 103 -0.52 0.40 4.44
CA VAL A 103 -1.51 1.16 3.67
C VAL A 103 -2.32 2.09 4.57
N MET A 104 -2.78 1.61 5.73
CA MET A 104 -3.45 2.41 6.75
C MET A 104 -2.59 3.58 7.21
N SER A 105 -1.32 3.33 7.49
CA SER A 105 -0.38 4.35 7.98
C SER A 105 -0.13 5.41 6.91
N SER A 106 0.03 5.00 5.65
CA SER A 106 0.20 5.92 4.51
C SER A 106 -1.03 6.81 4.30
N SER A 107 -2.23 6.23 4.26
CA SER A 107 -3.47 7.01 4.13
C SER A 107 -3.70 7.94 5.32
N TYR A 108 -3.34 7.50 6.52
CA TYR A 108 -3.49 8.32 7.71
C TYR A 108 -2.51 9.50 7.73
N LEU A 109 -1.27 9.32 7.24
CA LEU A 109 -0.34 10.44 7.00
C LEU A 109 -0.94 11.49 6.07
N MET A 110 -1.59 11.06 4.98
CA MET A 110 -2.24 11.97 4.05
C MET A 110 -3.42 12.72 4.69
N LEU A 111 -4.24 12.04 5.50
CA LEU A 111 -5.29 12.68 6.31
C LEU A 111 -4.71 13.73 7.25
N ARG A 112 -3.62 13.40 7.97
CA ARG A 112 -3.00 14.31 8.95
C ARG A 112 -2.43 15.57 8.32
N ARG A 113 -1.97 15.49 7.07
CA ARG A 113 -1.52 16.66 6.29
C ARG A 113 -2.69 17.61 5.95
N LEU A 114 -3.91 17.10 5.80
CA LEU A 114 -5.10 17.89 5.46
C LEU A 114 -5.66 18.68 6.65
N CYS A 115 -5.63 18.15 7.87
CA CYS A 115 -6.27 18.78 9.03
C CYS A 115 -5.75 20.20 9.33
N PRO A 116 -4.42 20.48 9.35
CA PRO A 116 -3.90 21.83 9.54
C PRO A 116 -4.31 22.80 8.43
N LEU A 117 -4.45 22.32 7.19
CA LEU A 117 -4.80 23.16 6.03
C LEU A 117 -6.22 23.76 6.14
N TYR A 118 -7.10 23.06 6.86
CA TYR A 118 -8.44 23.55 7.19
C TYR A 118 -8.50 24.28 8.54
N GLY A 119 -7.35 24.63 9.13
CA GLY A 119 -7.27 25.30 10.42
C GLY A 119 -7.71 24.43 11.59
N ASN A 120 -7.59 23.10 11.45
CA ASN A 120 -7.96 22.12 12.46
C ASN A 120 -9.41 22.28 12.99
N ARG A 121 -10.34 22.71 12.14
CA ARG A 121 -11.76 22.80 12.48
C ARG A 121 -12.28 21.44 12.88
N ARG A 122 -12.83 21.34 14.10
CA ARG A 122 -13.28 20.07 14.71
C ARG A 122 -14.23 19.28 13.81
N GLU A 123 -15.17 19.94 13.17
CA GLU A 123 -16.14 19.30 12.27
C GLU A 123 -15.47 18.54 11.12
N ILE A 124 -14.54 19.20 10.41
CA ILE A 124 -13.82 18.62 9.27
C ILE A 124 -12.88 17.51 9.75
N THR A 125 -12.16 17.76 10.85
CA THR A 125 -11.26 16.75 11.43
C THR A 125 -12.03 15.50 11.87
N ILE A 126 -13.16 15.65 12.55
CA ILE A 126 -14.01 14.51 12.98
C ILE A 126 -14.57 13.78 11.77
N SER A 127 -15.09 14.51 10.78
CA SER A 127 -15.62 13.92 9.54
C SER A 127 -14.56 13.09 8.79
N LEU A 128 -13.34 13.61 8.65
CA LEU A 128 -12.23 12.90 8.01
C LEU A 128 -11.82 11.64 8.77
N HIS A 129 -11.72 11.71 10.10
CA HIS A 129 -11.40 10.54 10.92
C HIS A 129 -12.52 9.49 10.88
N ALA A 130 -13.79 9.92 10.87
CA ALA A 130 -14.92 9.02 10.71
C ALA A 130 -14.90 8.34 9.33
N ALA A 131 -14.67 9.09 8.25
CA ALA A 131 -14.54 8.55 6.90
C ALA A 131 -13.38 7.54 6.79
N PHE A 132 -12.24 7.84 7.42
CA PHE A 132 -11.11 6.93 7.50
C PHE A 132 -11.51 5.64 8.24
N ALA A 133 -12.09 5.75 9.43
CA ALA A 133 -12.50 4.59 10.23
C ALA A 133 -13.53 3.72 9.51
N ILE A 134 -14.54 4.31 8.88
CA ILE A 134 -15.55 3.59 8.10
C ILE A 134 -14.91 2.87 6.92
N THR A 135 -14.03 3.56 6.16
CA THR A 135 -13.35 2.96 5.00
C THR A 135 -12.56 1.72 5.42
N TYR A 136 -11.74 1.83 6.47
CA TYR A 136 -10.93 0.71 6.91
C TYR A 136 -11.72 -0.40 7.61
N ALA A 137 -12.82 -0.08 8.30
CA ALA A 137 -13.73 -1.09 8.83
C ALA A 137 -14.37 -1.93 7.70
N VAL A 138 -14.80 -1.28 6.62
CA VAL A 138 -15.34 -1.97 5.43
C VAL A 138 -14.26 -2.82 4.76
N VAL A 139 -13.04 -2.28 4.57
CA VAL A 139 -11.92 -3.02 3.97
C VAL A 139 -11.58 -4.27 4.79
N ILE A 140 -11.47 -4.14 6.12
CA ILE A 140 -11.18 -5.26 7.02
C ILE A 140 -12.31 -6.30 6.96
N GLY A 141 -13.58 -5.86 7.02
CA GLY A 141 -14.73 -6.75 6.94
C GLY A 141 -14.78 -7.55 5.64
N LEU A 142 -14.59 -6.88 4.49
CA LEU A 142 -14.55 -7.52 3.18
C LEU A 142 -13.36 -8.47 3.03
N SER A 143 -12.21 -8.13 3.62
CA SER A 143 -11.00 -8.95 3.58
C SER A 143 -11.15 -10.23 4.42
N ILE A 144 -11.73 -10.12 5.62
CA ILE A 144 -12.02 -11.29 6.48
C ILE A 144 -13.06 -12.19 5.81
N PHE A 145 -14.12 -11.61 5.23
CA PHE A 145 -15.13 -12.38 4.51
C PHE A 145 -14.51 -13.19 3.36
N GLY A 146 -13.69 -12.54 2.51
CA GLY A 146 -13.03 -13.24 1.42
C GLY A 146 -11.98 -14.25 1.86
N ALA A 147 -11.28 -14.01 2.99
CA ALA A 147 -10.32 -14.97 3.52
C ALA A 147 -10.97 -16.29 4.00
N ASN A 148 -12.23 -16.25 4.46
CA ASN A 148 -12.97 -17.44 4.88
C ASN A 148 -13.51 -18.27 3.69
N GLU A 149 -13.70 -17.64 2.52
CA GLU A 149 -14.18 -18.30 1.29
C GLU A 149 -13.07 -19.06 0.53
N ILE A 150 -11.81 -18.79 0.87
CA ILE A 150 -10.65 -19.51 0.32
C ILE A 150 -10.54 -20.85 1.05
N SER A 151 -10.98 -21.95 0.40
CA SER A 151 -10.68 -23.31 0.88
C SER A 151 -9.17 -23.53 0.86
N ILE A 152 -8.60 -24.09 1.92
CA ILE A 152 -7.15 -24.07 2.22
C ILE A 152 -6.54 -25.43 1.84
N GLY A 153 -6.75 -25.84 0.60
CA GLY A 153 -6.31 -27.13 0.07
C GLY A 153 -5.15 -26.92 -0.89
N LEU A 154 -3.92 -26.96 -0.37
CA LEU A 154 -2.65 -26.55 -0.97
C LEU A 154 -2.45 -25.03 -1.01
N CYS A 155 -1.21 -24.63 -0.73
CA CYS A 155 -0.63 -23.32 -1.01
C CYS A 155 -0.52 -23.07 -2.54
N SER A 156 -1.63 -23.25 -3.25
CA SER A 156 -1.74 -23.29 -4.71
C SER A 156 -2.59 -22.13 -5.20
N THR A 157 -2.14 -21.53 -6.30
CA THR A 157 -2.76 -20.44 -7.06
C THR A 157 -4.18 -20.75 -7.56
N LEU A 158 -4.70 -21.97 -7.39
CA LEU A 158 -6.01 -22.37 -7.90
C LEU A 158 -7.18 -21.95 -7.00
N GLN A 159 -6.97 -21.68 -5.71
CA GLN A 159 -8.07 -21.37 -4.77
C GLN A 159 -8.29 -19.88 -4.50
N MET A 160 -7.37 -18.99 -4.88
CA MET A 160 -7.60 -17.54 -4.76
C MET A 160 -8.57 -16.98 -5.82
N GLU A 161 -9.06 -17.81 -6.72
CA GLU A 161 -9.94 -17.36 -7.80
C GLU A 161 -11.29 -16.82 -7.29
N LYS A 162 -11.80 -17.39 -6.19
CA LYS A 162 -13.03 -16.93 -5.52
C LYS A 162 -12.85 -15.65 -4.68
N GLY A 163 -11.61 -15.33 -4.31
CA GLY A 163 -11.26 -14.20 -3.44
C GLY A 163 -10.84 -12.91 -4.17
N LYS A 164 -10.86 -12.88 -5.51
CA LYS A 164 -10.36 -11.74 -6.33
C LYS A 164 -10.96 -10.39 -5.93
N LEU A 165 -12.27 -10.35 -5.68
CA LEU A 165 -12.98 -9.13 -5.30
C LEU A 165 -12.60 -8.63 -3.89
N SER A 166 -12.41 -9.56 -2.96
CA SER A 166 -11.98 -9.26 -1.59
C SER A 166 -10.52 -8.79 -1.56
N GLY A 167 -9.64 -9.41 -2.35
CA GLY A 167 -8.24 -8.97 -2.50
C GLY A 167 -8.11 -7.57 -3.11
N ALA A 168 -8.99 -7.19 -4.04
CA ALA A 168 -9.02 -5.84 -4.60
C ALA A 168 -9.51 -4.77 -3.60
N ALA A 169 -10.34 -5.15 -2.62
CA ALA A 169 -10.94 -4.20 -1.67
C ALA A 169 -9.88 -3.42 -0.87
N ILE A 170 -8.73 -4.05 -0.56
CA ILE A 170 -7.62 -3.40 0.16
C ILE A 170 -6.98 -2.24 -0.62
N PHE A 171 -7.15 -2.19 -1.94
CA PHE A 171 -6.63 -1.09 -2.77
C PHE A 171 -7.72 -0.10 -3.14
N VAL A 172 -8.95 -0.57 -3.41
CA VAL A 172 -10.08 0.29 -3.81
C VAL A 172 -10.50 1.23 -2.68
N GLY A 173 -10.66 0.72 -1.45
CA GLY A 173 -11.10 1.53 -0.32
C GLY A 173 -10.14 2.69 -0.02
N PRO A 174 -8.85 2.43 0.21
CA PRO A 174 -7.86 3.46 0.43
C PRO A 174 -7.72 4.44 -0.74
N LEU A 175 -7.80 3.96 -1.99
CA LEU A 175 -7.78 4.83 -3.18
C LEU A 175 -8.93 5.83 -3.17
N ALA A 176 -10.16 5.37 -2.89
CA ALA A 176 -11.32 6.24 -2.81
C ALA A 176 -11.17 7.29 -1.71
N PHE A 177 -10.73 6.87 -0.53
CA PHE A 177 -10.49 7.77 0.60
C PHE A 177 -9.42 8.83 0.28
N GLU A 178 -8.28 8.43 -0.25
CA GLU A 178 -7.20 9.36 -0.60
C GLU A 178 -7.60 10.29 -1.75
N SER A 179 -8.41 9.83 -2.69
CA SER A 179 -8.96 10.69 -3.75
C SER A 179 -9.81 11.81 -3.17
N ILE A 180 -10.62 11.52 -2.15
CA ILE A 180 -11.42 12.53 -1.44
C ILE A 180 -10.51 13.53 -0.70
N VAL A 181 -9.53 13.03 0.06
CA VAL A 181 -8.57 13.86 0.79
C VAL A 181 -7.77 14.76 -0.17
N PHE A 182 -7.33 14.20 -1.30
CA PHE A 182 -6.62 14.94 -2.34
C PHE A 182 -7.51 15.99 -2.99
N ALA A 183 -8.75 15.64 -3.37
CA ALA A 183 -9.69 16.58 -3.96
C ALA A 183 -9.99 17.76 -3.03
N MET A 184 -10.15 17.51 -1.73
CA MET A 184 -10.28 18.56 -0.72
C MET A 184 -9.03 19.44 -0.64
N THR A 185 -7.85 18.83 -0.64
CA THR A 185 -6.56 19.54 -0.65
C THR A 185 -6.43 20.46 -1.87
N ALA A 186 -6.71 19.92 -3.06
CA ALA A 186 -6.66 20.64 -4.33
C ALA A 186 -7.70 21.76 -4.41
N TRP A 187 -8.93 21.51 -3.96
CA TRP A 187 -9.98 22.52 -3.88
C TRP A 187 -9.58 23.69 -2.99
N LYS A 188 -9.04 23.39 -1.80
CA LYS A 188 -8.57 24.40 -0.86
C LYS A 188 -7.41 25.21 -1.42
N ALA A 189 -6.48 24.57 -2.13
CA ALA A 189 -5.40 25.24 -2.83
C ALA A 189 -5.94 26.19 -3.91
N PHE A 190 -6.85 25.71 -4.76
CA PHE A 190 -7.45 26.51 -5.83
C PHE A 190 -8.21 27.74 -5.32
N VAL A 191 -9.06 27.56 -4.29
CA VAL A 191 -9.82 28.67 -3.69
C VAL A 191 -8.88 29.72 -3.08
N SER A 192 -7.77 29.29 -2.47
CA SER A 192 -6.84 30.24 -1.86
C SER A 192 -6.02 31.02 -2.88
N VAL A 193 -5.62 30.39 -3.99
CA VAL A 193 -4.95 31.07 -5.11
C VAL A 193 -5.89 32.09 -5.75
N ARG A 194 -7.15 31.71 -6.00
CA ARG A 194 -8.14 32.60 -6.63
C ARG A 194 -8.59 33.76 -5.73
N GLY A 195 -8.64 33.53 -4.41
CA GLY A 195 -9.13 34.52 -3.45
C GLY A 195 -8.13 35.61 -3.03
N ASN A 196 -6.96 35.70 -3.67
CA ASN A 196 -5.84 36.59 -3.30
C ASN A 196 -5.43 36.49 -1.81
N LYS A 197 -5.84 35.42 -1.13
CA LYS A 197 -5.45 35.16 0.26
C LYS A 197 -4.07 34.52 0.20
N SER A 198 -3.07 35.26 0.68
CA SER A 198 -1.64 34.95 0.81
C SER A 198 -1.32 33.72 1.68
N ILE A 199 -2.21 32.73 1.81
CA ILE A 199 -1.94 31.49 2.55
C ILE A 199 -0.90 30.63 1.81
N TYR A 200 -0.84 30.72 0.47
CA TYR A 200 0.13 29.98 -0.38
C TYR A 200 1.25 30.85 -0.97
N SER A 201 1.41 32.10 -0.51
CA SER A 201 2.50 32.97 -0.97
C SER A 201 3.85 32.59 -0.36
N SER A 202 3.86 31.77 0.70
CA SER A 202 5.12 31.27 1.26
C SER A 202 5.66 30.10 0.43
N PRO A 203 6.96 30.09 0.08
CA PRO A 203 7.57 29.02 -0.72
C PRO A 203 7.41 27.63 -0.08
N LEU A 204 7.33 27.58 1.26
CA LEU A 204 7.12 26.34 2.02
C LEU A 204 5.78 25.66 1.68
N HIS A 205 4.69 26.42 1.58
CA HIS A 205 3.37 25.85 1.26
C HIS A 205 3.28 25.34 -0.19
N GLN A 206 4.01 25.98 -1.12
CA GLN A 206 4.07 25.54 -2.52
C GLN A 206 4.85 24.23 -2.66
N ILE A 207 6.00 24.12 -1.98
CA ILE A 207 6.79 22.89 -1.94
C ILE A 207 5.95 21.75 -1.35
N PHE A 208 5.29 22.01 -0.21
CA PHE A 208 4.43 21.02 0.44
C PHE A 208 3.30 20.50 -0.47
N PHE A 209 2.66 21.39 -1.24
CA PHE A 209 1.61 20.99 -2.18
C PHE A 209 2.16 20.19 -3.37
N ARG A 210 3.28 20.63 -3.95
CA ARG A 210 3.95 19.93 -5.06
C ARG A 210 4.37 18.52 -4.64
N ASP A 211 4.98 18.40 -3.48
CA ASP A 211 5.47 17.12 -2.97
C ASP A 211 4.28 16.22 -2.57
N GLY A 212 3.20 16.79 -2.04
CA GLY A 212 1.94 16.09 -1.79
C GLY A 212 1.27 15.58 -3.07
N LEU A 213 1.32 16.36 -4.15
CA LEU A 213 0.78 15.98 -5.46
C LEU A 213 1.56 14.81 -6.08
N ILE A 214 2.89 14.89 -6.09
CA ILE A 214 3.77 13.83 -6.63
C ILE A 214 3.52 12.53 -5.87
N HIS A 215 3.46 12.60 -4.53
CA HIS A 215 3.16 11.45 -3.68
C HIS A 215 1.80 10.84 -4.00
N TYR A 216 0.75 11.65 -4.12
CA TYR A 216 -0.59 11.17 -4.42
C TYR A 216 -0.67 10.49 -5.81
N ILE A 217 -0.10 11.12 -6.85
CA ILE A 217 -0.09 10.55 -8.20
C ILE A 217 0.64 9.21 -8.21
N GLY A 218 1.79 9.11 -7.51
CA GLY A 218 2.54 7.87 -7.37
C GLY A 218 1.72 6.76 -6.71
N ILE A 219 1.10 7.03 -5.55
CA ILE A 219 0.27 6.04 -4.85
C ILE A 219 -0.97 5.66 -5.66
N MET A 220 -1.63 6.64 -6.28
CA MET A 220 -2.79 6.41 -7.13
C MET A 220 -2.44 5.45 -8.27
N PHE A 221 -1.32 5.70 -8.96
CA PHE A 221 -0.85 4.84 -10.04
C PHE A 221 -0.57 3.41 -9.56
N VAL A 222 0.18 3.25 -8.47
CA VAL A 222 0.50 1.93 -7.90
C VAL A 222 -0.78 1.18 -7.50
N ARG A 223 -1.75 1.86 -6.89
CA ARG A 223 -3.02 1.24 -6.49
C ARG A 223 -3.90 0.87 -7.67
N LEU A 224 -3.96 1.69 -8.71
CA LEU A 224 -4.68 1.36 -9.93
C LEU A 224 -4.07 0.13 -10.61
N LEU A 225 -2.73 0.03 -10.65
CA LEU A 225 -2.05 -1.17 -11.13
C LEU A 225 -2.41 -2.40 -10.28
N ASN A 226 -2.42 -2.28 -8.96
CA ASN A 226 -2.81 -3.37 -8.07
C ASN A 226 -4.27 -3.79 -8.29
N ILE A 227 -5.20 -2.84 -8.36
CA ILE A 227 -6.62 -3.13 -8.68
C ILE A 227 -6.73 -3.87 -10.02
N PHE A 228 -5.98 -3.42 -11.03
CA PHE A 228 -5.94 -4.08 -12.34
C PHE A 228 -5.41 -5.51 -12.25
N ILE A 229 -4.33 -5.75 -11.51
CA ILE A 229 -3.77 -7.08 -11.29
C ILE A 229 -4.78 -7.99 -10.61
N PHE A 230 -5.40 -7.54 -9.51
CA PHE A 230 -6.36 -8.35 -8.74
C PHE A 230 -7.67 -8.64 -9.50
N TYR A 231 -8.11 -7.71 -10.36
CA TYR A 231 -9.35 -7.87 -11.12
C TYR A 231 -9.17 -8.66 -12.42
N ARG A 232 -8.10 -8.39 -13.17
CA ARG A 232 -7.95 -8.87 -14.56
C ARG A 232 -6.95 -10.01 -14.73
N MET A 233 -5.90 -10.07 -13.90
CA MET A 233 -4.80 -11.02 -14.07
C MET A 233 -5.10 -12.36 -13.38
N PRO A 234 -4.53 -13.48 -13.87
CA PRO A 234 -4.65 -14.76 -13.19
C PRO A 234 -3.90 -14.76 -11.85
N VAL A 235 -4.28 -15.65 -10.95
CA VAL A 235 -3.81 -15.68 -9.55
C VAL A 235 -2.28 -15.72 -9.42
N SER A 236 -1.57 -16.31 -10.38
CA SER A 236 -0.11 -16.35 -10.40
C SER A 236 0.56 -14.97 -10.38
N TYR A 237 -0.13 -13.92 -10.84
CA TYR A 237 0.37 -12.54 -10.83
C TYR A 237 0.03 -11.77 -9.53
N MET A 238 -0.76 -12.34 -8.62
CA MET A 238 -1.15 -11.64 -7.37
C MET A 238 0.05 -11.33 -6.48
N TYR A 239 1.11 -12.16 -6.53
CA TYR A 239 2.35 -11.89 -5.80
C TYR A 239 3.04 -10.60 -6.24
N ILE A 240 2.87 -10.19 -7.50
CA ILE A 240 3.42 -8.91 -8.00
C ILE A 240 2.72 -7.74 -7.31
N GLY A 241 1.42 -7.85 -7.06
CA GLY A 241 0.66 -6.78 -6.39
C GLY A 241 0.77 -6.75 -4.86
N LEU A 242 1.50 -7.72 -4.28
CA LEU A 242 1.79 -7.80 -2.84
C LEU A 242 3.19 -7.27 -2.48
N LEU A 243 4.01 -6.95 -3.49
CA LEU A 243 5.37 -6.42 -3.37
C LEU A 243 5.39 -4.90 -3.59
#